data_AF-A0A927PS61-F1
#
_entry.id   AF-A0A927PS61-F1
#
_cell.length_a   1.000
_cell.length_b   1.000
_cell.length_c   1.000
_cell.angle_alpha   90.00
_cell.angle_beta   90.00
_cell.angle_gamma   90.00
#
_symmetry.space_group_name_H-M   'P 1'
#
loop_
_entity.id
_entity.type
_entity.pdbx_description
1 polymer ?
#
loop_
_entity_poly.entity_id
_entity_poly.type
_entity_poly.pdbx_seq_one_letter_code
_entity_poly.pdbx_strand_id
1 'polypeptide(L)'
;MNSAMQFIQAVKAEFAKAPVATVSAPAGVAAGVGAIIFAWLQAKEPPKLAGAIIEASKKGPSALDRLPNGSIALLVIAVFFVLTISMAGVTRILYKVTRFTALIASVALAAVSIFLNRLNALILGYQSATQVQLSALDDLMFYGTVMLFLAVAGRAPIIDWAKPSKPPTPEKPYTTEDAIGTLGGIAIIIAIWGALVGWAQQRMITAFLP
;
A
#
# COMPACT_ATOMS: atom_id res chain seq x y z
N MET A 1 -24.68 3.30 -23.02
CA MET A 1 -24.89 2.40 -21.87
C MET A 1 -24.23 3.06 -20.66
N ASN A 2 -24.99 3.41 -19.61
CA ASN A 2 -24.50 4.26 -18.51
C ASN A 2 -23.32 3.62 -17.77
N SER A 3 -22.22 4.36 -17.61
CA SER A 3 -20.99 3.90 -16.92
C SER A 3 -21.26 3.41 -15.49
N ALA A 4 -22.25 4.00 -14.82
CA ALA A 4 -22.71 3.54 -13.50
C ALA A 4 -23.31 2.11 -13.54
N MET A 5 -24.01 1.76 -14.62
CA MET A 5 -24.64 0.45 -14.77
C MET A 5 -23.59 -0.64 -15.06
N GLN A 6 -22.56 -0.32 -15.85
CA GLN A 6 -21.41 -1.19 -16.07
C GLN A 6 -20.61 -1.41 -14.78
N PHE A 7 -20.42 -0.37 -13.98
CA PHE A 7 -19.75 -0.46 -12.68
C PHE A 7 -20.49 -1.43 -11.73
N ILE A 8 -21.81 -1.29 -11.58
CA ILE A 8 -22.62 -2.15 -10.70
C ILE A 8 -22.53 -3.62 -11.15
N GLN A 9 -22.60 -3.89 -12.45
CA GLN A 9 -22.49 -5.26 -12.98
C GLN A 9 -21.09 -5.85 -12.74
N ALA A 10 -20.03 -5.06 -12.93
CA ALA A 10 -18.65 -5.48 -12.67
C ALA A 10 -18.40 -5.79 -11.18
N VAL A 11 -18.97 -5.01 -10.27
CA VAL A 11 -18.90 -5.26 -8.81
C VAL A 11 -19.65 -6.55 -8.45
N LYS A 12 -20.86 -6.75 -8.97
CA LYS A 12 -21.64 -7.99 -8.73
C LYS A 12 -20.90 -9.24 -9.24
N ALA A 13 -20.30 -9.17 -10.42
CA ALA A 13 -19.54 -10.28 -10.99
C ALA A 13 -18.28 -10.62 -10.16
N GLU A 14 -17.63 -9.62 -9.56
CA GLU A 14 -16.48 -9.84 -8.68
C GLU A 14 -16.92 -10.40 -7.32
N PHE A 15 -18.04 -9.94 -6.78
CA PHE A 15 -18.59 -10.47 -5.53
C PHE A 15 -18.88 -11.97 -5.62
N ALA A 16 -19.32 -12.43 -6.80
CA ALA A 16 -19.54 -13.85 -7.07
C ALA A 16 -18.23 -14.67 -7.20
N LYS A 17 -17.14 -14.06 -7.69
CA LYS A 17 -15.85 -14.74 -7.91
C LYS A 17 -14.90 -14.69 -6.72
N ALA A 18 -14.90 -13.58 -5.98
CA ALA A 18 -13.99 -13.33 -4.87
C ALA A 18 -14.68 -12.44 -3.80
N PRO A 19 -15.68 -12.99 -3.08
CA PRO A 19 -16.49 -12.22 -2.12
C PRO A 19 -15.63 -11.61 -1.02
N VAL A 20 -14.65 -12.36 -0.49
CA VAL A 20 -13.75 -11.87 0.57
C VAL A 20 -12.90 -10.69 0.10
N ALA A 21 -12.32 -10.74 -1.10
CA ALA A 21 -11.52 -9.63 -1.65
C ALA A 21 -12.39 -8.39 -1.97
N THR A 22 -13.63 -8.60 -2.40
CA THR A 22 -14.56 -7.53 -2.77
C THR A 22 -15.15 -6.84 -1.54
N VAL A 23 -15.37 -7.58 -0.45
CA VAL A 23 -15.86 -7.04 0.83
C VAL A 23 -14.71 -6.43 1.66
N SER A 24 -13.53 -7.05 1.65
CA SER A 24 -12.38 -6.56 2.43
C SER A 24 -11.85 -5.22 1.94
N ALA A 25 -11.98 -4.89 0.65
CA ALA A 25 -11.57 -3.59 0.13
C ALA A 25 -12.34 -2.42 0.78
N PRO A 26 -13.69 -2.34 0.72
CA PRO A 26 -14.47 -1.30 1.40
C PRO A 26 -14.52 -1.47 2.92
N ALA A 27 -14.55 -2.71 3.44
CA ALA A 27 -14.50 -2.93 4.89
C ALA A 27 -13.17 -2.47 5.48
N GLY A 28 -12.07 -2.60 4.75
CA GLY A 28 -10.76 -2.08 5.15
C GLY A 28 -10.70 -0.55 5.11
N VAL A 29 -11.37 0.10 4.14
CA VAL A 29 -11.52 1.57 4.16
C VAL A 29 -12.30 2.00 5.40
N ALA A 30 -13.41 1.33 5.72
CA ALA A 30 -14.21 1.64 6.91
C ALA A 30 -13.45 1.38 8.23
N ALA A 31 -12.70 0.28 8.32
CA ALA A 31 -11.87 -0.05 9.47
C ALA A 31 -10.68 0.92 9.62
N GLY A 32 -10.06 1.33 8.51
CA GLY A 32 -8.99 2.32 8.49
C GLY A 32 -9.46 3.71 8.91
N VAL A 33 -10.60 4.17 8.38
CA VAL A 33 -11.25 5.42 8.81
C VAL A 33 -11.64 5.34 10.29
N GLY A 34 -12.19 4.20 10.74
CA GLY A 34 -12.50 3.95 12.15
C GLY A 34 -11.27 4.02 13.05
N ALA A 35 -10.15 3.43 12.63
CA ALA A 35 -8.89 3.48 13.37
C ALA A 35 -8.31 4.90 13.45
N ILE A 36 -8.40 5.69 12.37
CA ILE A 36 -7.99 7.10 12.36
C ILE A 36 -8.87 7.92 13.32
N ILE A 37 -10.19 7.73 13.28
CA ILE A 37 -11.12 8.42 14.20
C ILE A 37 -10.80 8.03 15.65
N PHE A 38 -10.57 6.74 15.93
CA PHE A 38 -10.26 6.25 17.25
C PHE A 38 -8.92 6.78 17.78
N ALA A 39 -7.89 6.82 16.91
CA ALA A 39 -6.59 7.41 17.23
C ALA A 39 -6.70 8.92 17.49
N TRP A 40 -7.52 9.63 16.72
CA TRP A 40 -7.78 11.06 16.90
C TRP A 40 -8.53 11.35 18.21
N LEU A 41 -9.43 10.46 18.62
CA LEU A 41 -10.12 10.54 19.91
C LEU A 41 -9.17 10.25 21.09
N GLN A 42 -8.23 9.31 20.94
CA GLN A 42 -7.21 9.00 21.96
C GLN A 42 -6.12 10.08 22.09
N ALA A 43 -5.81 10.80 21.01
CA ALA A 43 -4.83 11.89 21.02
C ALA A 43 -5.23 13.09 21.92
N LYS A 44 -6.43 13.08 22.52
CA LYS A 44 -6.84 14.05 23.53
C LYS A 44 -6.26 13.79 24.92
N GLU A 45 -5.70 12.61 25.16
CA GLU A 45 -4.89 12.37 26.34
C GLU A 45 -3.43 12.66 25.99
N PRO A 46 -2.79 13.68 26.60
CA PRO A 46 -1.37 13.89 26.41
C PRO A 46 -0.66 12.61 26.85
N PRO A 47 0.25 12.04 26.03
CA PRO A 47 1.01 10.88 26.45
C PRO A 47 1.72 11.26 27.75
N LYS A 48 1.55 10.45 28.80
CA LYS A 48 2.25 10.60 30.08
C LYS A 48 3.74 10.30 29.86
N LEU A 49 4.42 11.19 29.15
CA LEU A 49 5.78 11.03 28.61
C LEU A 49 6.86 11.18 29.69
N ALA A 50 6.52 11.70 30.87
CA ALA A 50 7.51 11.99 31.92
C ALA A 50 7.97 10.75 32.72
N GLY A 51 7.19 9.66 32.75
CA GLY A 51 7.54 8.46 33.52
C GLY A 51 8.27 7.38 32.72
N ALA A 52 7.91 7.19 31.45
CA ALA A 52 8.40 6.08 30.63
C ALA A 52 9.86 6.25 30.14
N ILE A 53 10.33 7.50 30.02
CA ILE A 53 11.69 7.81 29.57
C ILE A 53 12.74 7.44 30.65
N ILE A 54 12.35 7.48 31.94
CA ILE A 54 13.26 7.18 33.06
C ILE A 54 13.44 5.67 33.26
N GLU A 55 12.42 4.86 32.96
CA GLU A 55 12.52 3.39 33.05
C GLU A 55 13.23 2.74 31.86
N ALA A 56 13.07 3.28 30.64
CA ALA A 56 13.70 2.74 29.44
C ALA A 56 15.23 2.93 29.37
N SER A 57 15.80 3.83 30.19
CA SER A 57 17.24 4.08 30.23
C SER A 57 18.03 3.06 31.08
N LYS A 58 17.35 2.17 31.83
CA LYS A 58 17.98 1.22 32.77
C LYS A 58 18.17 -0.21 32.25
N LYS A 59 17.66 -0.58 31.08
CA LYS A 59 17.83 -1.93 30.51
C LYS A 59 18.49 -1.85 29.13
N GLY A 60 19.58 -2.63 28.96
CA GLY A 60 20.39 -2.70 27.75
C GLY A 60 19.61 -3.12 26.49
N PRO A 61 20.14 -2.85 25.29
CA PRO A 61 19.31 -2.64 24.11
C PRO A 61 19.06 -3.95 23.34
N SER A 62 17.91 -4.58 23.57
CA SER A 62 17.32 -5.45 22.55
C SER A 62 16.63 -4.54 21.52
N ALA A 63 16.84 -4.75 20.22
CA ALA A 63 16.18 -3.97 19.18
C ALA A 63 14.63 -4.04 19.25
N LEU A 64 14.08 -5.08 19.90
CA LEU A 64 12.67 -5.23 20.23
C LEU A 64 12.20 -4.37 21.44
N ASP A 65 13.08 -4.05 22.39
CA ASP A 65 12.74 -3.21 23.56
C ASP A 65 12.66 -1.71 23.19
N ARG A 66 13.06 -1.35 21.97
CA ARG A 66 12.99 0.01 21.41
C ARG A 66 11.75 0.25 20.54
N LEU A 67 10.88 -0.75 20.38
CA LEU A 67 9.57 -0.55 19.78
C LEU A 67 8.64 0.01 20.86
N PRO A 68 7.87 1.08 20.58
CA PRO A 68 6.78 1.46 21.47
C PRO A 68 5.88 0.22 21.61
N ASN A 69 5.65 -0.27 22.84
CA ASN A 69 4.84 -1.44 23.24
C ASN A 69 4.40 -2.35 22.08
N GLY A 70 4.81 -3.63 22.01
CA GLY A 70 4.48 -4.53 20.88
C GLY A 70 3.04 -4.46 20.32
N SER A 71 2.04 -4.16 21.16
CA SER A 71 0.66 -3.83 20.76
C SER A 71 0.53 -2.64 19.78
N ILE A 72 1.28 -1.55 19.98
CA ILE A 72 1.34 -0.37 19.10
C ILE A 72 1.96 -0.75 17.75
N ALA A 73 3.06 -1.51 17.76
CA ALA A 73 3.67 -1.99 16.53
C ALA A 73 2.72 -2.88 15.72
N LEU A 74 2.02 -3.81 16.39
CA LEU A 74 0.99 -4.65 15.75
C LEU A 74 -0.17 -3.81 15.20
N LEU A 75 -0.59 -2.75 15.90
CA LEU A 75 -1.63 -1.85 15.42
C LEU A 75 -1.20 -1.08 14.16
N VAL A 76 0.03 -0.55 14.14
CA VAL A 76 0.60 0.12 12.96
C VAL A 76 0.65 -0.82 11.77
N ILE A 77 1.11 -2.06 11.97
CA ILE A 77 1.17 -3.09 10.93
C ILE A 77 -0.23 -3.46 10.44
N ALA A 78 -1.20 -3.64 11.34
CA ALA A 78 -2.57 -3.97 10.97
C ALA A 78 -3.21 -2.86 10.11
N VAL A 79 -3.08 -1.60 10.54
CA VAL A 79 -3.55 -0.44 9.76
C VAL A 79 -2.83 -0.35 8.42
N PHE A 80 -1.52 -0.62 8.38
CA PHE A 80 -0.74 -0.67 7.15
C PHE A 80 -1.31 -1.65 6.12
N PHE A 81 -1.58 -2.90 6.53
CA PHE A 81 -2.15 -3.89 5.64
C PHE A 81 -3.55 -3.49 5.18
N VAL A 82 -4.39 -3.05 6.11
CA VAL A 82 -5.77 -2.66 5.82
C VAL A 82 -5.82 -1.52 4.80
N LEU A 83 -5.13 -0.41 5.05
CA LEU A 83 -5.13 0.75 4.15
C LEU A 83 -4.54 0.38 2.78
N THR A 84 -3.41 -0.32 2.76
CA THR A 84 -2.72 -0.65 1.51
C THR A 84 -3.53 -1.61 0.65
N ILE A 85 -4.09 -2.66 1.24
CA ILE A 85 -4.93 -3.64 0.52
C ILE A 85 -6.21 -2.96 0.02
N SER A 86 -6.82 -2.08 0.81
CA SER A 86 -7.98 -1.30 0.39
C SER A 86 -7.69 -0.42 -0.82
N MET A 87 -6.60 0.35 -0.79
CA MET A 87 -6.20 1.23 -1.90
C MET A 87 -5.81 0.44 -3.16
N ALA A 88 -5.14 -0.69 -2.99
CA ALA A 88 -4.86 -1.62 -4.09
C ALA A 88 -6.15 -2.24 -4.65
N GLY A 89 -7.12 -2.56 -3.80
CA GLY A 89 -8.44 -3.06 -4.17
C GLY A 89 -9.22 -2.04 -5.02
N VAL A 90 -9.23 -0.77 -4.61
CA VAL A 90 -9.82 0.33 -5.40
C VAL A 90 -9.14 0.42 -6.76
N THR A 91 -7.81 0.37 -6.81
CA THR A 91 -7.03 0.40 -8.05
C THR A 91 -7.43 -0.76 -8.99
N ARG A 92 -7.57 -1.97 -8.45
CA ARG A 92 -8.01 -3.15 -9.20
C ARG A 92 -9.40 -2.96 -9.81
N ILE A 93 -10.33 -2.37 -9.07
CA ILE A 93 -11.68 -2.08 -9.57
C ILE A 93 -11.62 -1.01 -10.67
N LEU A 94 -10.86 0.07 -10.48
CA LEU A 94 -10.67 1.12 -11.47
C LEU A 94 -10.10 0.57 -12.78
N TYR A 95 -9.17 -0.38 -12.73
CA TYR A 95 -8.55 -0.98 -13.92
C TYR A 95 -9.58 -1.63 -14.85
N LYS A 96 -10.68 -2.14 -14.30
CA LYS A 96 -11.78 -2.72 -15.09
C LYS A 96 -12.63 -1.68 -15.81
N VAL A 97 -12.66 -0.45 -15.30
CA VAL A 97 -13.43 0.66 -15.89
C VAL A 97 -12.57 1.37 -16.92
N THR A 98 -11.39 1.84 -16.52
CA THR A 98 -10.47 2.60 -17.35
C THR A 98 -9.01 2.25 -17.02
N ARG A 99 -8.34 1.54 -17.93
CA ARG A 99 -6.95 1.07 -17.73
C ARG A 99 -5.97 2.22 -17.46
N PHE A 100 -6.06 3.29 -18.25
CA PHE A 100 -5.16 4.44 -18.13
C PHE A 100 -5.39 5.23 -16.84
N THR A 101 -6.65 5.51 -16.50
CA THR A 101 -6.98 6.19 -15.23
C THR A 101 -6.55 5.36 -14.03
N ALA A 102 -6.71 4.04 -14.09
CA ALA A 102 -6.28 3.16 -13.01
C ALA A 102 -4.76 3.18 -12.80
N LEU A 103 -3.97 3.29 -13.88
CA LEU A 103 -2.53 3.45 -13.77
C LEU A 103 -2.16 4.74 -13.04
N ILE A 104 -2.73 5.88 -13.45
CA ILE A 104 -2.46 7.18 -12.79
C ILE A 104 -2.96 7.16 -11.33
N ALA A 105 -4.19 6.68 -11.11
CA ALA A 105 -4.79 6.59 -9.79
C ALA A 105 -3.99 5.65 -8.87
N SER A 106 -3.38 4.59 -9.40
CA SER A 106 -2.57 3.66 -8.59
C SER A 106 -1.38 4.35 -7.93
N VAL A 107 -0.74 5.29 -8.63
CA VAL A 107 0.39 6.06 -8.09
C VAL A 107 -0.10 6.95 -6.95
N ALA A 108 -1.19 7.68 -7.17
CA ALA A 108 -1.78 8.56 -6.17
C ALA A 108 -2.25 7.77 -4.93
N LEU A 109 -2.97 6.66 -5.14
CA LEU A 109 -3.51 5.82 -4.06
C LEU A 109 -2.41 5.12 -3.26
N ALA A 110 -1.34 4.63 -3.92
CA ALA A 110 -0.19 4.06 -3.24
C ALA A 110 0.54 5.11 -2.39
N ALA A 111 0.81 6.29 -2.97
CA ALA A 111 1.49 7.37 -2.26
C ALA A 111 0.66 7.86 -1.06
N VAL A 112 -0.66 8.02 -1.22
CA VAL A 112 -1.58 8.38 -0.13
C VAL A 112 -1.59 7.30 0.95
N SER A 113 -1.59 6.02 0.57
CA SER A 113 -1.51 4.92 1.53
C SER A 113 -0.24 4.99 2.37
N ILE A 114 0.93 5.20 1.75
CA ILE A 114 2.21 5.33 2.47
C ILE A 114 2.18 6.54 3.39
N PHE A 115 1.70 7.69 2.91
CA PHE A 115 1.57 8.90 3.72
C PHE A 115 0.66 8.68 4.94
N LEU A 116 -0.53 8.09 4.77
CA LEU A 116 -1.45 7.79 5.87
C LEU A 116 -0.85 6.79 6.86
N ASN A 117 -0.12 5.80 6.38
CA ASN A 117 0.58 4.83 7.24
C ASN A 117 1.69 5.50 8.07
N ARG A 118 2.43 6.44 7.48
CA ARG A 118 3.42 7.25 8.20
C ARG A 118 2.75 8.14 9.24
N LEU A 119 1.66 8.81 8.88
CA LEU A 119 0.88 9.62 9.80
C LEU A 119 0.35 8.78 10.98
N ASN A 120 -0.17 7.58 10.70
CA ASN A 120 -0.65 6.65 11.72
C ASN A 120 0.49 6.24 12.68
N ALA A 121 1.68 5.94 12.16
CA ALA A 121 2.83 5.63 13.01
C ALA A 121 3.23 6.81 13.91
N LEU A 122 3.25 8.02 13.37
CA LEU A 122 3.55 9.24 14.14
C LEU A 122 2.49 9.52 15.22
N ILE A 123 1.20 9.31 14.93
CA ILE A 123 0.12 9.50 15.92
C ILE A 123 0.24 8.47 17.05
N LEU A 124 0.56 7.21 16.73
CA LEU A 124 0.59 6.11 17.68
C LEU A 124 1.88 6.02 18.53
N GLY A 125 2.80 6.97 18.41
CA GLY A 125 3.94 7.10 19.32
C GLY A 125 5.33 6.89 18.71
N TYR A 126 5.47 6.85 17.38
CA TYR A 126 6.78 6.87 16.73
C TYR A 126 7.43 8.27 16.65
N GLN A 127 6.89 9.28 17.35
CA GLN A 127 7.44 10.64 17.34
C GLN A 127 8.84 10.73 17.95
N SER A 128 9.16 9.85 18.91
CA SER A 128 10.48 9.76 19.55
C SER A 128 11.39 8.71 18.92
N ALA A 129 11.00 8.14 17.78
CA ALA A 129 11.81 7.15 17.09
C ALA A 129 13.09 7.80 16.55
N THR A 130 14.21 7.08 16.66
CA THR A 130 15.48 7.51 16.06
C THR A 130 15.33 7.64 14.53
N GLN A 131 16.12 8.51 13.91
CA GLN A 131 16.13 8.67 12.44
C GLN A 131 16.30 7.33 11.70
N VAL A 132 17.11 6.42 12.26
CA VAL A 132 17.32 5.07 11.71
C VAL A 132 16.03 4.24 11.73
N GLN A 133 15.24 4.31 12.81
CA GLN A 133 13.97 3.60 12.92
C GLN A 133 12.91 4.17 11.97
N LEU A 134 12.87 5.50 11.80
CA LEU A 134 11.96 6.15 10.87
C LEU A 134 12.29 5.78 9.41
N SER A 135 13.57 5.79 9.03
CA SER A 135 14.00 5.36 7.70
C SER A 135 13.65 3.90 7.42
N ALA A 136 13.88 3.00 8.39
CA ALA A 136 13.52 1.59 8.22
C ALA A 136 12.00 1.38 8.10
N LEU A 137 11.21 2.19 8.81
CA LEU A 137 9.75 2.17 8.72
C LEU A 137 9.26 2.67 7.35
N ASP A 138 9.87 3.74 6.84
CA ASP A 138 9.57 4.28 5.51
C ASP A 138 9.88 3.26 4.41
N ASP A 139 11.04 2.61 4.48
CA ASP A 139 11.43 1.55 3.55
C ASP A 139 10.43 0.38 3.62
N LEU A 140 10.09 -0.07 4.82
CA LEU A 140 9.11 -1.14 5.01
C LEU A 140 7.74 -0.78 4.41
N MET A 141 7.26 0.44 4.66
CA MET A 141 5.99 0.92 4.11
C MET A 141 6.06 1.00 2.59
N PHE A 142 7.12 1.56 2.03
CA PHE A 142 7.29 1.71 0.59
C PHE A 142 7.35 0.35 -0.11
N TYR A 143 8.29 -0.53 0.26
CA TYR A 143 8.46 -1.84 -0.37
C TYR A 143 7.26 -2.75 -0.12
N GLY A 144 6.68 -2.69 1.10
CA GLY A 144 5.45 -3.42 1.42
C GLY A 144 4.28 -2.95 0.58
N THR A 145 4.12 -1.64 0.36
CA THR A 145 3.08 -1.10 -0.53
C THR A 145 3.29 -1.55 -1.97
N VAL A 146 4.52 -1.51 -2.49
CA VAL A 146 4.83 -2.03 -3.84
C VAL A 146 4.40 -3.49 -3.98
N MET A 147 4.79 -4.34 -3.02
CA MET A 147 4.48 -5.77 -3.06
C MET A 147 2.97 -6.05 -2.98
N LEU A 148 2.26 -5.36 -2.07
CA LEU A 148 0.81 -5.52 -1.93
C LEU A 148 0.04 -5.01 -3.14
N PHE A 149 0.44 -3.89 -3.73
CA PHE A 149 -0.15 -3.39 -4.98
C PHE A 149 0.08 -4.36 -6.13
N LEU A 150 1.29 -4.92 -6.25
CA LEU A 150 1.62 -5.92 -7.26
C LEU A 150 0.76 -7.19 -7.11
N ALA A 151 0.62 -7.68 -5.87
CA ALA A 151 -0.15 -8.89 -5.57
C ALA A 151 -1.66 -8.70 -5.80
N VAL A 152 -2.22 -7.57 -5.40
CA VAL A 152 -3.68 -7.32 -5.44
C VAL A 152 -4.13 -6.77 -6.79
N ALA A 153 -3.42 -5.79 -7.33
CA ALA A 153 -3.81 -5.04 -8.53
C ALA A 153 -2.90 -5.29 -9.74
N GLY A 154 -1.66 -5.76 -9.53
CA GLY A 154 -0.65 -5.90 -10.59
C GLY A 154 -0.89 -7.04 -11.58
N ARG A 155 -1.64 -8.10 -11.19
CA ARG A 155 -1.85 -9.27 -12.06
C ARG A 155 -2.47 -8.93 -13.42
N ALA A 156 -3.54 -8.13 -13.44
CA ALA A 156 -4.24 -7.78 -14.68
C ALA A 156 -3.36 -6.98 -15.67
N PRO A 157 -2.71 -5.87 -15.25
CA PRO A 157 -1.82 -5.13 -16.15
C PRO A 157 -0.60 -5.95 -16.59
N ILE A 158 -0.03 -6.79 -15.72
CA ILE A 158 1.08 -7.68 -16.10
C ILE A 158 0.66 -8.66 -17.18
N ILE A 159 -0.50 -9.31 -17.02
CA ILE A 159 -1.02 -10.24 -18.03
C ILE A 159 -1.31 -9.50 -19.34
N ASP A 160 -1.89 -8.30 -19.29
CA ASP A 160 -2.18 -7.53 -20.49
C ASP A 160 -0.91 -7.09 -21.23
N TRP A 161 0.19 -6.83 -20.51
CA TRP A 161 1.50 -6.53 -21.09
C TRP A 161 2.23 -7.76 -21.61
N ALA A 162 2.13 -8.89 -20.91
CA ALA A 162 2.76 -10.14 -21.30
C ALA A 162 2.03 -10.86 -22.45
N LYS A 163 0.84 -10.39 -22.83
CA LYS A 163 0.11 -10.94 -23.98
C LYS A 163 0.85 -10.60 -25.27
N PRO A 164 1.24 -11.61 -26.08
CA PRO A 164 1.82 -11.37 -27.38
C PRO A 164 0.85 -10.62 -28.29
N SER A 165 1.37 -9.70 -29.10
CA SER A 165 0.57 -8.98 -30.11
C SER A 165 0.10 -9.89 -31.26
N LYS A 166 0.68 -11.09 -31.42
CA LYS A 166 0.28 -12.10 -32.40
C LYS A 166 0.30 -13.49 -31.76
N PRO A 167 -0.72 -14.34 -31.98
CA PRO A 167 -0.67 -15.72 -31.50
C PRO A 167 0.56 -16.43 -32.08
N PRO A 168 1.27 -17.27 -31.29
CA PRO A 168 2.44 -17.98 -31.77
C PRO A 168 2.04 -18.86 -32.96
N THR A 169 2.71 -18.66 -34.10
CA THR A 169 2.58 -19.55 -35.26
C THR A 169 3.57 -20.71 -35.11
N PRO A 170 3.31 -21.86 -35.74
CA PRO A 170 4.22 -23.01 -35.72
C PRO A 170 5.66 -22.66 -36.14
N GLU A 171 5.82 -21.62 -36.96
CA GLU A 171 7.11 -21.13 -37.48
C GLU A 171 7.88 -20.23 -36.51
N LYS A 172 7.22 -19.67 -35.48
CA LYS A 172 7.84 -18.84 -34.44
C LYS A 172 7.28 -19.23 -33.06
N PRO A 173 7.74 -20.35 -32.49
CA PRO A 173 7.42 -20.69 -31.11
C PRO A 173 7.99 -19.64 -30.16
N TYR A 174 7.30 -19.42 -29.04
CA TYR A 174 7.77 -18.53 -27.98
C TYR A 174 9.14 -19.00 -27.50
N THR A 175 10.15 -18.14 -27.59
CA THR A 175 11.51 -18.47 -27.15
C THR A 175 11.74 -18.02 -25.71
N THR A 176 12.76 -18.58 -25.06
CA THR A 176 13.18 -18.14 -23.72
C THR A 176 13.65 -16.69 -23.72
N GLU A 177 14.19 -16.19 -24.84
CA GLU A 177 14.62 -14.80 -25.02
C GLU A 177 13.43 -13.83 -24.96
N ASP A 178 12.29 -14.20 -25.55
CA ASP A 178 11.05 -13.41 -25.48
C ASP A 178 10.52 -13.31 -24.04
N ALA A 179 10.63 -14.40 -23.26
CA ALA A 179 10.23 -14.42 -21.86
C ALA A 179 11.13 -13.54 -20.99
N ILE A 180 12.45 -13.58 -21.21
CA ILE A 180 13.42 -12.73 -20.51
C ILE A 180 13.19 -11.25 -20.84
N GLY A 181 12.97 -10.91 -22.11
CA GLY A 181 12.64 -9.55 -22.53
C GLY A 181 11.35 -9.02 -21.89
N THR A 182 10.33 -9.87 -21.80
CA THR A 182 9.05 -9.53 -21.15
C THR A 182 9.23 -9.27 -19.65
N LEU A 183 9.98 -10.13 -18.95
CA LEU A 183 10.29 -9.94 -17.53
C LEU A 183 11.10 -8.66 -17.28
N GLY A 184 12.08 -8.36 -18.14
CA GLY A 184 12.84 -7.12 -18.08
C GLY A 184 11.97 -5.88 -18.27
N GLY A 185 11.06 -5.91 -19.24
CA GLY A 185 10.08 -4.83 -19.46
C GLY A 185 9.18 -4.60 -18.26
N ILE A 186 8.66 -5.67 -17.65
CA ILE A 186 7.83 -5.59 -16.43
C ILE A 186 8.64 -4.97 -15.28
N ALA A 187 9.90 -5.39 -15.08
CA ALA A 187 10.75 -4.84 -14.03
C ALA A 187 10.98 -3.33 -14.20
N ILE A 188 11.21 -2.87 -15.43
CA ILE A 188 11.35 -1.43 -15.75
C ILE A 188 10.06 -0.67 -15.41
N ILE A 189 8.90 -1.20 -15.79
CA ILE A 189 7.61 -0.56 -15.49
C ILE A 189 7.39 -0.44 -13.98
N ILE A 190 7.68 -1.51 -13.22
CA ILE A 190 7.58 -1.50 -11.76
C ILE A 190 8.55 -0.46 -11.17
N ALA A 191 9.78 -0.38 -11.69
CA ALA A 191 10.77 0.61 -11.23
C ALA A 191 10.30 2.05 -11.48
N ILE A 192 9.76 2.34 -12.67
CA ILE A 192 9.20 3.66 -13.00
C ILE A 192 8.01 3.97 -12.09
N TRP A 193 7.09 3.03 -11.92
CA TRP A 193 5.93 3.21 -11.04
C TRP A 193 6.37 3.47 -9.59
N GLY A 194 7.32 2.69 -9.08
CA GLY A 194 7.88 2.87 -7.74
C GLY A 194 8.55 4.23 -7.57
N ALA A 195 9.32 4.68 -8.55
CA ALA A 195 9.94 6.00 -8.53
C ALA A 195 8.91 7.14 -8.47
N LEU A 196 7.81 7.02 -9.23
CA LEU A 196 6.71 7.99 -9.19
C LEU A 196 6.00 8.00 -7.83
N VAL A 197 5.74 6.83 -7.25
CA VAL A 197 5.15 6.71 -5.92
C VAL A 197 6.06 7.33 -4.86
N GLY A 198 7.37 7.04 -4.91
CA GLY A 198 8.34 7.58 -3.97
C GLY A 198 8.44 9.11 -4.05
N TRP A 199 8.48 9.66 -5.27
CA TRP A 199 8.48 11.11 -5.47
C TRP A 199 7.21 11.78 -4.94
N ALA A 200 6.03 11.21 -5.24
CA ALA A 200 4.75 11.71 -4.75
C ALA A 200 4.66 11.65 -3.21
N GLN A 201 5.10 10.55 -2.62
CA GLN A 201 5.16 10.36 -1.17
C GLN A 201 6.08 11.41 -0.52
N GLN A 202 7.31 11.59 -1.02
CA GLN A 202 8.24 12.58 -0.49
C GLN A 202 7.62 13.98 -0.52
N ARG A 203 6.97 14.36 -1.61
CA ARG A 203 6.29 15.65 -1.72
C ARG A 203 5.18 15.83 -0.69
N MET A 204 4.35 14.81 -0.47
CA MET A 204 3.31 14.86 0.56
C MET A 204 3.90 14.97 1.96
N ILE A 205 4.95 14.20 2.27
CA ILE A 205 5.63 14.27 3.56
C ILE A 205 6.19 15.67 3.78
N THR A 206 6.96 16.22 2.84
CA THR A 206 7.53 17.57 2.97
C THR A 206 6.47 18.68 3.05
N ALA A 207 5.29 18.46 2.48
CA ALA A 207 4.22 19.47 2.48
C ALA A 207 3.37 19.44 3.75
N PHE A 208 3.18 18.27 4.37
CA PHE A 208 2.20 18.08 5.44
C PHE A 208 2.78 17.58 6.77
N LEU A 209 4.02 17.08 6.78
CA LEU A 209 4.70 16.62 7.98
C LEU A 209 5.95 17.48 8.23
N PRO A 210 6.08 18.10 9.42
CA PRO A 210 7.25 18.90 9.78
C PRO A 210 8.49 18.06 10.08
#